data_AF-A0A8K0U4A3-F1
#
_entry.id   AF-A0A8K0U4A3-F1
#
_cell.length_a   1.000
_cell.length_b   1.000
_cell.length_c   1.000
_cell.angle_alpha   90.00
_cell.angle_beta   90.00
_cell.angle_gamma   90.00
#
_symmetry.space_group_name_H-M   'P 1'
#
loop_
_entity.id
_entity.type
_entity.pdbx_description
1 polymer ?
#
loop_
_entity_poly.entity_id
_entity_poly.type
_entity_poly.pdbx_seq_one_letter_code
_entity_poly.pdbx_strand_id
1 'polypeptide(L)'
;MTRAVTATYTLSPPEGVDVPQSLTPIASHSCPVETTKELNGSGSSDATEYYSALRKSIAAAREKLGEELTAWRDAVGNAELAKEKMVKSEQAEEEEEEQEEQEEEYE
;
A
#
# COMPACT_ATOMS: atom_id res chain seq x y z
N MET A 1 4.69 15.22 28.10
CA MET A 1 4.78 14.09 27.15
C MET A 1 3.65 14.23 26.15
N THR A 2 3.96 14.39 24.87
CA THR A 2 2.96 14.38 23.80
C THR A 2 2.43 12.96 23.60
N ARG A 3 1.10 12.80 23.52
CA ARG A 3 0.47 11.49 23.26
C ARG A 3 0.25 11.37 21.76
N ALA A 4 0.61 10.23 21.17
CA ALA A 4 0.44 9.99 19.74
C ALA A 4 0.04 8.54 19.48
N VAL A 5 -0.77 8.33 18.44
CA VAL A 5 -1.04 7.03 17.85
C VAL A 5 0.05 6.77 16.83
N THR A 6 0.76 5.65 16.98
CA THR A 6 1.81 5.26 16.03
C THR A 6 1.35 4.05 15.25
N ALA A 7 1.50 4.10 13.93
CA ALA A 7 1.15 3.03 13.03
C ALA A 7 2.33 2.72 12.11
N THR A 8 2.74 1.46 12.07
CA THR A 8 3.94 1.03 11.33
C THR A 8 3.58 -0.19 10.49
N TYR A 9 4.11 -0.25 9.28
CA TYR A 9 4.04 -1.44 8.44
C TYR A 9 5.40 -1.80 7.87
N THR A 10 5.54 -3.09 7.56
CA THR A 10 6.67 -3.67 6.85
C THR A 10 6.08 -4.60 5.80
N LEU A 11 6.37 -4.32 4.53
CA LEU A 11 5.91 -5.09 3.38
C LEU A 11 7.10 -5.80 2.73
N SER A 12 6.84 -6.98 2.20
CA SER A 12 7.78 -7.76 1.39
C SER A 12 7.17 -7.93 -0.01
N PRO A 13 7.23 -6.90 -0.87
CA PRO A 13 6.69 -7.00 -2.22
C PRO A 13 7.46 -8.06 -3.05
N PRO A 14 6.79 -8.76 -3.98
CA PRO A 14 7.43 -9.65 -4.93
C PRO A 14 8.52 -8.96 -5.77
N GLU A 15 9.44 -9.75 -6.31
CA GLU A 15 10.46 -9.24 -7.24
C GLU A 15 9.80 -8.66 -8.51
N GLY A 16 10.37 -7.55 -9.01
CA GLY A 16 9.90 -6.85 -10.20
C GLY A 16 8.70 -5.91 -9.99
N VAL A 17 8.22 -5.73 -8.75
CA VAL A 17 7.19 -4.72 -8.46
C VAL A 17 7.82 -3.33 -8.44
N ASP A 18 7.33 -2.45 -9.32
CA ASP A 18 7.69 -1.04 -9.29
C ASP A 18 7.16 -0.38 -8.01
N VAL A 19 8.08 0.16 -7.22
CA VAL A 19 7.74 0.85 -5.97
C VAL A 19 6.91 2.09 -6.30
N PRO A 20 5.67 2.21 -5.79
CA PRO A 20 4.86 3.40 -6.01
C PRO A 20 5.60 4.64 -5.50
N GLN A 21 5.67 5.68 -6.35
CA GLN A 21 6.44 6.89 -6.05
C GLN A 21 6.02 7.47 -4.69
N SER A 22 7.01 7.88 -3.89
CA SER A 22 6.88 8.40 -2.50
C SER A 22 6.63 7.38 -1.38
N LEU A 23 6.53 6.08 -1.68
CA LEU A 23 6.34 5.04 -0.66
C LEU A 23 7.59 4.20 -0.42
N THR A 24 7.74 3.75 0.82
CA THR A 24 8.76 2.79 1.24
C THR A 24 8.08 1.51 1.73
N PRO A 25 8.69 0.32 1.52
CA PRO A 25 8.12 -0.93 2.04
C PRO A 25 8.04 -0.97 3.56
N ILE A 26 8.82 -0.12 4.23
CA ILE A 26 8.82 0.07 5.68
C ILE A 26 8.48 1.52 5.96
N ALA A 27 7.38 1.78 6.65
CA ALA A 27 6.98 3.13 7.02
C ALA A 27 6.42 3.17 8.44
N SER A 28 6.62 4.30 9.11
CA SER A 28 6.07 4.57 10.44
C SER A 28 5.47 5.97 10.48
N HIS A 29 4.19 6.02 10.85
CA HIS A 29 3.41 7.24 10.92
C HIS A 29 3.06 7.53 12.37
N SER A 30 3.33 8.77 12.81
CA SER A 30 2.94 9.24 14.13
C SER A 30 1.83 10.27 13.99
N CYS A 31 0.65 9.94 14.51
CA CYS A 31 -0.51 10.81 14.53
C CYS A 31 -0.64 11.38 15.96
N PRO A 32 -0.36 12.67 16.19
CA PRO A 32 -0.50 13.27 17.51
C PRO A 32 -1.97 13.25 17.96
N VAL A 33 -2.19 13.14 19.27
CA VAL A 33 -3.51 13.33 19.89
C VAL A 33 -3.58 14.78 20.35
N GLU A 34 -4.16 15.63 19.51
CA GLU A 34 -4.30 17.06 19.79
C GLU A 34 -5.47 17.32 20.74
N THR A 35 -5.16 17.68 21.99
CA THR A 35 -6.15 18.11 22.97
C THR A 35 -5.94 19.59 23.24
N THR A 36 -7.01 20.38 23.28
CA THR A 36 -6.91 21.85 23.39
C THR A 36 -6.55 22.31 24.81
N LYS A 37 -6.68 21.41 25.80
CA LYS A 37 -6.23 21.60 27.18
C LYS A 37 -5.21 20.54 27.58
N GLU A 38 -4.25 20.94 28.42
CA GLU A 38 -3.52 20.00 29.24
C GLU A 38 -4.52 19.31 30.19
N LEU A 39 -4.81 18.04 29.90
CA LEU A 39 -5.78 17.24 30.64
C LEU A 39 -5.23 16.96 32.05
N ASN A 40 -5.61 17.80 33.00
CA ASN A 40 -5.24 17.68 34.42
C ASN A 40 -6.11 16.66 35.20
N GLY A 41 -6.79 15.77 34.49
CA GLY A 41 -7.33 14.52 35.03
C GLY A 41 -8.57 14.60 35.93
N SER A 42 -9.31 15.73 35.97
CA SER A 42 -10.32 15.93 37.02
C SER A 42 -11.78 16.12 36.56
N GLY A 43 -12.13 15.96 35.28
CA GLY A 43 -13.51 16.15 34.80
C GLY A 43 -14.00 15.13 33.76
N SER A 44 -15.30 14.80 33.80
CA SER A 44 -15.96 13.98 32.75
C SER A 44 -15.90 14.62 31.36
N SER A 45 -15.88 15.95 31.30
CA SER A 45 -15.73 16.76 30.08
C SER A 45 -14.36 16.55 29.42
N ASP A 46 -13.30 16.50 30.24
CA ASP A 46 -11.91 16.31 29.82
C ASP A 46 -11.71 14.92 29.19
N ALA A 47 -12.34 13.89 29.76
CA ALA A 47 -12.32 12.54 29.19
C ALA A 47 -13.00 12.48 27.82
N THR A 48 -14.14 13.18 27.65
CA THR A 48 -14.88 13.21 26.39
C THR A 48 -14.06 13.88 25.28
N GLU A 49 -13.41 15.01 25.57
CA GLU A 49 -12.53 15.70 24.63
C GLU A 49 -11.33 14.81 24.26
N TYR A 50 -10.70 14.17 25.24
CA TYR A 50 -9.59 13.26 25.02
C TYR A 50 -9.95 12.10 24.07
N TYR A 51 -11.06 11.40 24.34
CA TYR A 51 -11.46 10.27 23.51
C TYR A 51 -11.91 10.72 22.11
N SER A 52 -12.47 11.92 21.98
CA SER A 52 -12.77 12.53 20.68
C SER A 52 -11.49 12.79 19.88
N ALA A 53 -10.50 13.44 20.48
CA ALA A 53 -9.19 13.69 19.87
C ALA A 53 -8.46 12.38 19.51
N LEU A 54 -8.50 11.38 20.40
CA LEU A 54 -7.92 10.07 20.15
C LEU A 54 -8.59 9.37 18.96
N ARG A 55 -9.91 9.40 18.86
CA ARG A 55 -10.65 8.82 17.72
C ARG A 55 -10.27 9.50 16.41
N LYS A 56 -10.12 10.83 16.40
CA LYS A 56 -9.64 11.57 15.22
C LYS A 56 -8.23 11.16 14.81
N SER A 57 -7.32 11.05 15.78
CA SER A 57 -5.94 10.60 15.54
C SER A 57 -5.89 9.17 14.97
N ILE A 58 -6.73 8.25 15.49
CA ILE A 58 -6.87 6.89 14.93
C ILE A 58 -7.45 6.93 13.52
N ALA A 59 -8.44 7.78 13.25
CA ALA A 59 -9.02 7.92 11.91
C ALA A 59 -7.97 8.41 10.90
N ALA A 60 -7.19 9.42 11.26
CA ALA A 60 -6.09 9.92 10.44
C ALA A 60 -5.03 8.84 10.16
N ALA A 61 -4.65 8.05 11.18
CA ALA A 61 -3.74 6.93 11.00
C ALA A 61 -4.30 5.88 10.02
N ARG A 62 -5.59 5.58 10.11
CA ARG A 62 -6.27 4.62 9.22
C ARG A 62 -6.36 5.12 7.78
N GLU A 63 -6.69 6.39 7.59
CA GLU A 63 -6.75 7.02 6.28
C GLU A 63 -5.38 6.97 5.60
N LYS A 64 -4.33 7.43 6.30
CA LYS A 64 -2.96 7.44 5.79
C LYS A 64 -2.47 6.03 5.42
N LEU A 65 -2.66 5.06 6.32
CA LEU A 65 -2.31 3.67 6.02
C LEU A 65 -3.15 3.09 4.87
N GLY A 66 -4.44 3.41 4.81
CA GLY A 66 -5.35 2.92 3.79
C GLY A 66 -4.93 3.37 2.39
N GLU A 67 -4.58 4.64 2.23
CA GLU A 67 -4.04 5.19 0.98
C GLU A 67 -2.76 4.47 0.55
N GLU A 68 -1.80 4.34 1.46
CA GLU A 68 -0.49 3.74 1.16
C GLU A 68 -0.59 2.25 0.83
N LEU A 69 -1.36 1.49 1.61
CA LEU A 69 -1.56 0.06 1.36
C LEU A 69 -2.39 -0.20 0.10
N THR A 70 -3.30 0.72 -0.25
CA THR A 70 -4.04 0.66 -1.52
C THR A 70 -3.08 0.87 -2.70
N ALA A 71 -2.22 1.88 -2.63
CA ALA A 71 -1.21 2.11 -3.66
C ALA A 71 -0.26 0.90 -3.82
N TRP A 72 0.16 0.28 -2.70
CA TRP A 72 0.95 -0.95 -2.72
C TRP A 72 0.20 -2.12 -3.36
N ARG A 73 -1.07 -2.33 -2.99
CA ARG A 73 -1.92 -3.36 -3.60
C ARG A 73 -2.02 -3.16 -5.11
N ASP A 74 -2.25 -1.94 -5.55
CA ASP A 74 -2.42 -1.62 -6.97
C ASP A 74 -1.09 -1.78 -7.73
N ALA A 75 0.04 -1.39 -7.13
CA ALA A 75 1.38 -1.61 -7.71
C ALA A 75 1.70 -3.11 -7.89
N VAL A 76 1.45 -3.92 -6.86
CA VAL A 76 1.62 -5.38 -6.95
C VAL A 76 0.66 -5.97 -7.98
N GLY A 77 -0.63 -5.58 -7.96
CA GLY A 77 -1.62 -6.07 -8.91
C GLY A 77 -1.28 -5.75 -10.37
N ASN A 78 -0.78 -4.53 -10.63
CA ASN A 78 -0.34 -4.13 -11.96
C ASN A 78 0.89 -4.91 -12.42
N ALA A 79 1.86 -5.15 -11.53
CA ALA A 79 3.04 -5.95 -11.84
C ALA A 79 2.68 -7.40 -12.17
N GLU A 80 1.75 -8.01 -11.44
CA GLU A 80 1.27 -9.36 -11.72
C GLU A 80 0.51 -9.43 -13.07
N LEU A 81 -0.37 -8.45 -13.35
CA LEU A 81 -1.03 -8.36 -14.66
C LEU A 81 -0.04 -8.14 -15.83
N ALA A 82 1.05 -7.41 -15.60
CA ALA A 82 2.08 -7.20 -16.62
C ALA A 82 2.82 -8.52 -16.93
N LYS A 83 3.13 -9.32 -15.90
CA LYS A 83 3.71 -10.66 -16.09
C LYS A 83 2.79 -11.57 -16.89
N GLU A 84 1.49 -11.62 -16.56
CA GLU A 84 0.53 -12.43 -17.31
C GLU A 84 0.45 -12.04 -18.80
N LYS A 85 0.53 -10.73 -19.10
CA LYS A 85 0.53 -10.25 -20.48
C LYS A 85 1.81 -10.61 -21.23
N MET A 86 2.99 -10.51 -20.60
CA MET A 86 4.26 -10.89 -21.21
C MET A 86 4.28 -12.38 -21.56
N VAL A 87 3.85 -13.25 -20.64
CA VAL A 87 3.79 -14.69 -20.90
C VAL A 87 2.87 -15.01 -22.08
N LYS A 88 1.73 -14.30 -22.18
CA LYS A 88 0.80 -14.50 -23.29
C LYS A 88 1.35 -13.99 -24.64
N SER A 89 2.13 -12.91 -24.65
CA SER A 89 2.79 -12.47 -25.88
C SER A 89 3.94 -13.39 -26.29
N GLU A 90 4.74 -13.88 -25.33
CA GLU A 90 5.81 -14.83 -25.61
C GLU A 90 5.25 -16.16 -26.15
N GLN A 91 4.16 -16.67 -25.59
CA GLN A 91 3.47 -17.86 -26.15
C GLN A 91 2.90 -17.63 -27.55
N ALA A 92 2.41 -16.42 -27.83
CA ALA A 92 1.85 -16.11 -29.16
C ALA A 92 2.95 -15.96 -30.22
N GLU A 93 4.12 -15.43 -29.85
CA GLU A 93 5.29 -15.35 -30.73
C GLU A 93 5.91 -16.75 -30.94
N GLU A 94 6.01 -17.59 -29.91
CA GLU A 94 6.47 -18.99 -30.06
C GLU A 94 5.52 -19.83 -30.94
N GLU A 95 4.19 -19.64 -30.83
CA GLU A 95 3.21 -20.33 -31.69
C GLU A 95 3.21 -19.83 -33.14
N GLU A 96 3.66 -18.59 -33.41
CA GLU A 96 3.87 -18.07 -34.77
C GLU A 96 5.18 -18.58 -35.38
N GLU A 97 6.29 -18.63 -34.62
CA GLU A 97 7.56 -19.19 -35.09
C GLU A 97 7.46 -20.70 -35.40
N GLU A 98 6.73 -21.49 -34.60
CA GLU A 98 6.50 -22.92 -34.89
C GLU A 98 5.61 -23.18 -36.14
N GLN A 99 4.79 -22.20 -36.54
CA GLN A 99 3.98 -22.28 -37.77
C GLN A 99 4.79 -21.90 -39.01
N GLU A 100 5.66 -20.89 -38.92
CA GLU A 100 6.54 -20.51 -40.05
C GLU A 100 7.60 -21.58 -40.34
N GLU A 101 8.19 -22.22 -39.33
CA GLU A 101 9.14 -23.33 -39.55
C GLU A 101 8.48 -24.57 -40.18
N GLN A 102 7.19 -24.84 -39.88
CA GLN A 102 6.46 -25.95 -40.50
C GLN A 102 6.07 -25.66 -41.95
N GLU A 103 5.80 -24.42 -42.35
CA GLU A 103 5.48 -24.10 -43.75
C GLU A 103 6.72 -24.17 -44.67
N GLU A 104 7.93 -23.83 -44.18
CA GLU A 104 9.18 -23.93 -44.96
C GLU A 104 9.69 -25.39 -45.12
N GLU A 105 9.34 -26.34 -44.24
CA GLU A 105 9.77 -27.74 -44.35
C GLU A 105 9.03 -28.53 -45.48
N TYR A 106 7.89 -28.00 -45.97
CA TYR A 106 7.07 -28.65 -47.00
C TYR A 106 7.14 -28.01 -48.40
N GLU A 107 8.00 -27.01 -48.63
CA GLU A 107 8.26 -26.40 -49.96
C GLU A 107 9.52 -26.96 -50.65
#